data_AF-A0A1E1MN31-F1
#
_entry.id   AF-A0A1E1MN31-F1
#
_cell.length_a   1.000
_cell.length_b   1.000
_cell.length_c   1.000
_cell.angle_alpha   90.00
_cell.angle_beta   90.00
_cell.angle_gamma   90.00
#
_symmetry.space_group_name_H-M   'P 1'
#
loop_
_entity.id
_entity.type
_entity.pdbx_description
1 polymer ?
#
loop_
_entity_poly.entity_id
_entity_poly.type
_entity_poly.pdbx_seq_one_letter_code
_entity_poly.pdbx_strand_id
1 'polypeptide(L)'
;MSHSAPTPPPKYIYKILPSSPSPPSPLPLSLPLSSLDAKDNFMHLSTSSQILGTLKNFFSSEPHVYILRIPYERVAKFVTWEDSKKKGAEENGGSWDVDEKRGYFPHIYANAGPGEGQQGLKMGRDEVESLCIWKKGDGVWNARSWPFEEDHPKE
;
A
#
# COMPACT_ATOMS: atom_id res chain seq x y z
N MET A 1 5.86 17.54 -3.04
CA MET A 1 4.78 18.32 -3.67
C MET A 1 3.62 17.35 -3.84
N SER A 2 2.41 17.74 -3.46
CA SER A 2 1.21 16.94 -3.72
C SER A 2 0.79 17.10 -5.18
N HIS A 3 0.37 16.00 -5.79
CA HIS A 3 -0.10 15.94 -7.16
C HIS A 3 -1.60 15.61 -7.19
N SER A 4 -2.25 15.90 -8.32
CA SER A 4 -3.62 15.46 -8.55
C SER A 4 -3.70 13.93 -8.63
N ALA A 5 -4.87 13.38 -8.30
CA ALA A 5 -5.13 11.97 -8.51
C ALA A 5 -4.93 11.56 -9.99
N PRO A 6 -4.57 10.29 -10.26
CA PRO A 6 -4.55 9.74 -11.62
C PRO A 6 -5.90 9.96 -12.31
N THR A 7 -5.89 10.13 -13.63
CA THR A 7 -7.09 10.25 -14.46
C THR A 7 -7.13 9.11 -15.48
N PRO A 8 -8.12 8.20 -15.44
CA PRO A 8 -9.16 8.10 -14.41
C PRO A 8 -8.57 7.71 -13.04
N PRO A 9 -9.28 7.99 -11.92
CA PRO A 9 -8.85 7.53 -10.61
C PRO A 9 -8.83 6.00 -10.56
N PRO A 10 -7.93 5.40 -9.75
CA PRO A 10 -7.92 3.95 -9.60
C PRO A 10 -9.20 3.47 -8.91
N LYS A 11 -9.63 2.26 -9.22
CA LYS A 11 -10.74 1.59 -8.51
C LYS A 11 -10.31 1.21 -7.10
N TYR A 12 -9.10 0.66 -6.97
CA TYR A 12 -8.53 0.22 -5.71
C TYR A 12 -7.15 0.81 -5.46
N ILE A 13 -6.84 0.99 -4.19
CA ILE A 13 -5.48 1.12 -3.69
C ILE A 13 -5.23 0.02 -2.66
N TYR A 14 -3.97 -0.27 -2.41
CA TYR A 14 -3.56 -1.46 -1.70
C TYR A 14 -2.59 -1.13 -0.57
N LYS A 15 -2.80 -1.78 0.57
CA LYS A 15 -1.81 -1.85 1.65
C LYS A 15 -1.22 -3.24 1.72
N ILE A 16 0.10 -3.32 1.79
CA ILE A 16 0.84 -4.58 1.96
C ILE A 16 1.17 -4.73 3.44
N LEU A 17 0.87 -5.90 4.00
CA LEU A 17 1.34 -6.33 5.32
C LEU A 17 2.35 -7.48 5.16
N PRO A 18 3.38 -7.57 6.00
CA PRO A 18 4.37 -8.66 5.96
C PRO A 18 3.72 -10.03 6.27
N SER A 19 4.43 -11.13 6.03
CA SER A 19 3.91 -12.49 6.32
C SER A 19 3.64 -12.74 7.80
N SER A 20 4.27 -11.96 8.70
CA SER A 20 4.15 -12.10 10.15
C SER A 20 4.18 -10.73 10.86
N PRO A 21 3.32 -10.51 11.87
CA PRO A 21 2.24 -11.40 12.30
C PRO A 21 1.08 -11.41 11.28
N SER A 22 0.28 -12.49 11.30
CA SER A 22 -0.96 -12.53 10.52
C SER A 22 -1.94 -11.47 11.02
N PRO A 23 -2.63 -10.74 10.13
CA PRO A 23 -3.65 -9.76 10.51
C PRO A 23 -4.82 -10.46 11.22
N PRO A 24 -5.46 -9.81 12.22
CA PRO A 24 -6.62 -10.38 12.91
C PRO A 24 -7.79 -10.65 11.96
N SER A 25 -8.55 -11.70 12.25
CA SER A 25 -9.81 -12.03 11.57
C SER A 25 -10.93 -12.19 12.61
N PRO A 26 -12.00 -11.40 12.57
CA PRO A 26 -12.27 -10.33 11.60
C PRO A 26 -11.32 -9.14 11.75
N LEU A 27 -11.23 -8.29 10.70
CA LEU A 27 -10.43 -7.07 10.77
C LEU A 27 -10.89 -6.16 11.92
N PRO A 28 -9.96 -5.58 12.69
CA PRO A 28 -10.31 -4.63 13.74
C PRO A 28 -10.76 -3.30 13.15
N LEU A 29 -11.19 -2.38 14.02
CA LEU A 29 -11.48 -1.00 13.62
C LEU A 29 -10.26 -0.29 13.03
N SER A 30 -9.08 -0.54 13.62
CA SER A 30 -7.79 -0.08 13.09
C SER A 30 -6.75 -1.16 13.29
N LEU A 31 -6.01 -1.47 12.23
CA LEU A 31 -4.78 -2.23 12.33
C LEU A 31 -3.68 -1.35 12.96
N PRO A 32 -2.71 -1.97 13.66
CA PRO A 32 -1.48 -1.28 14.04
C PRO A 32 -0.73 -0.76 12.82
N LEU A 33 -0.07 0.40 12.95
CA LEU A 33 0.80 0.90 11.88
C LEU A 33 2.03 0.01 11.71
N SER A 34 2.52 -0.10 10.48
CA SER A 34 3.84 -0.67 10.27
C SER A 34 4.91 0.25 10.88
N SER A 35 6.06 -0.31 11.26
CA SER A 35 7.17 0.49 11.79
C SER A 35 7.61 1.61 10.83
N LEU A 36 7.47 1.38 9.52
CA LEU A 36 7.77 2.37 8.49
C LEU A 36 6.73 3.50 8.48
N ASP A 37 5.44 3.16 8.46
CA ASP A 37 4.37 4.17 8.47
C ASP A 37 4.39 5.01 9.75
N ALA A 38 4.68 4.37 10.90
CA ALA A 38 4.77 5.07 12.18
C ALA A 38 5.96 6.03 12.24
N LYS A 39 7.08 5.64 11.63
CA LYS A 39 8.30 6.47 11.52
C LYS A 39 8.08 7.66 10.59
N ASP A 40 7.48 7.41 9.44
CA ASP A 40 7.30 8.43 8.40
C ASP A 40 6.02 9.27 8.63
N ASN A 41 5.16 8.84 9.56
CA ASN A 41 3.93 9.49 10.00
C ASN A 41 2.89 9.65 8.88
N PHE A 42 2.83 8.66 7.99
CA PHE A 42 1.77 8.47 6.99
C PHE A 42 1.71 7.00 6.57
N MET A 43 0.54 6.56 6.06
CA MET A 43 0.39 5.21 5.52
C MET A 43 0.83 5.15 4.05
N HIS A 44 1.81 4.30 3.76
CA HIS A 44 2.21 3.95 2.40
C HIS A 44 1.19 3.04 1.75
N LEU A 45 0.63 3.45 0.62
CA LEU A 45 -0.28 2.66 -0.19
C LEU A 45 0.28 2.53 -1.61
N SER A 46 -0.25 1.60 -2.40
CA SER A 46 0.15 1.41 -3.79
C SER A 46 -1.07 1.19 -4.67
N THR A 47 -1.02 1.62 -5.93
CA THR A 47 -1.96 1.19 -6.96
C THR A 47 -1.58 -0.19 -7.52
N SER A 48 -2.43 -0.80 -8.33
CA SER A 48 -2.10 -2.04 -9.06
C SER A 48 -0.86 -1.89 -9.95
N SER A 49 -0.64 -0.70 -10.52
CA SER A 49 0.55 -0.43 -11.34
C SER A 49 1.85 -0.26 -10.53
N GLN A 50 1.76 -0.10 -9.21
CA GLN A 50 2.90 0.15 -8.32
C GLN A 50 3.24 -1.06 -7.43
N ILE A 51 2.22 -1.82 -7.02
CA ILE A 51 2.33 -2.84 -5.97
C ILE A 51 3.42 -3.87 -6.24
N LEU A 52 3.63 -4.26 -7.51
CA LEU A 52 4.64 -5.23 -7.88
C LEU A 52 6.06 -4.71 -7.63
N GLY A 53 6.32 -3.43 -7.91
CA GLY A 53 7.57 -2.75 -7.61
C GLY A 53 7.80 -2.67 -6.09
N THR A 54 6.77 -2.28 -5.34
CA THR A 54 6.81 -2.24 -3.86
C THR A 54 7.17 -3.61 -3.28
N LEU A 55 6.57 -4.69 -3.77
CA LEU A 55 6.86 -6.06 -3.31
C LEU A 55 8.29 -6.50 -3.61
N LYS A 56 8.80 -6.21 -4.82
CA LYS A 56 10.17 -6.53 -5.23
C LYS A 56 11.22 -5.79 -4.39
N ASN A 57 10.89 -4.60 -3.89
CA ASN A 57 11.84 -3.77 -3.14
C ASN A 57 11.79 -4.02 -1.62
N PHE A 58 10.60 -4.13 -1.04
CA PHE A 58 10.42 -4.16 0.42
C PHE A 58 10.06 -5.55 0.97
N PHE A 59 9.58 -6.46 0.13
CA PHE A 59 9.07 -7.77 0.54
C PHE A 59 9.73 -8.91 -0.29
N SER A 60 10.95 -8.68 -0.79
CA SER A 60 11.69 -9.64 -1.64
C SER A 60 12.13 -10.90 -0.91
N SER A 61 12.23 -10.88 0.42
CA SER A 61 12.52 -12.05 1.27
C SER A 61 11.25 -12.78 1.74
N GLU A 62 10.09 -12.12 1.70
CA GLU A 62 8.85 -12.67 2.25
C GLU A 62 8.29 -13.81 1.38
N PRO A 63 7.92 -14.97 1.92
CA PRO A 63 7.35 -16.07 1.13
C PRO A 63 5.93 -15.75 0.64
N HIS A 64 5.21 -14.91 1.38
CA HIS A 64 3.90 -14.39 1.06
C HIS A 64 3.69 -13.04 1.77
N VAL A 65 2.65 -12.32 1.39
CA VAL A 65 2.20 -11.10 2.08
C VAL A 65 0.69 -11.11 2.24
N TYR A 66 0.15 -10.27 3.10
CA TYR A 66 -1.28 -9.97 3.10
C TYR A 66 -1.53 -8.66 2.35
N ILE A 67 -2.52 -8.67 1.47
CA ILE A 67 -2.93 -7.51 0.70
C ILE A 67 -4.30 -7.06 1.20
N LEU A 68 -4.35 -5.83 1.71
CA LEU A 68 -5.60 -5.13 1.98
C LEU A 68 -6.03 -4.43 0.69
N ARG A 69 -7.18 -4.80 0.14
CA ARG A 69 -7.79 -4.11 -0.99
C ARG A 69 -8.74 -3.05 -0.46
N ILE A 70 -8.49 -1.80 -0.84
CA ILE A 70 -9.21 -0.62 -0.35
C ILE A 70 -9.85 0.06 -1.56
N PRO A 71 -11.20 0.12 -1.64
CA PRO A 71 -11.87 0.91 -2.67
C PRO A 71 -11.45 2.36 -2.54
N TYR A 72 -10.87 2.92 -3.61
CA TYR A 72 -10.26 4.25 -3.55
C TYR A 72 -11.25 5.31 -3.08
N GLU A 73 -12.51 5.23 -3.51
CA GLU A 73 -13.58 6.15 -3.13
C GLU A 73 -13.79 6.29 -1.62
N ARG A 74 -13.54 5.23 -0.81
CA ARG A 74 -13.72 5.26 0.65
C ARG A 74 -12.71 6.16 1.34
N VAL A 75 -11.54 6.32 0.73
CA VAL A 75 -10.39 7.02 1.31
C VAL A 75 -9.91 8.20 0.47
N ALA A 76 -10.49 8.44 -0.70
CA ALA A 76 -10.02 9.44 -1.66
C ALA A 76 -9.79 10.82 -1.06
N LYS A 77 -10.68 11.27 -0.14
CA LYS A 77 -10.57 12.56 0.56
C LYS A 77 -9.36 12.69 1.50
N PHE A 78 -8.74 11.58 1.87
CA PHE A 78 -7.58 11.52 2.75
C PHE A 78 -6.28 11.20 2.00
N VAL A 79 -6.36 10.88 0.71
CA VAL A 79 -5.21 10.48 -0.09
C VAL A 79 -4.53 11.70 -0.69
N THR A 80 -3.25 11.84 -0.37
CA THR A 80 -2.32 12.72 -1.07
C THR A 80 -1.50 11.88 -2.04
N TRP A 81 -1.45 12.31 -3.30
CA TRP A 81 -0.61 11.66 -4.31
C TRP A 81 0.75 12.33 -4.33
N GLU A 82 1.82 11.59 -4.04
CA GLU A 82 3.17 12.16 -3.95
C GLU A 82 4.20 11.31 -4.67
N ASP A 83 5.29 11.97 -5.05
CA ASP A 83 6.45 11.29 -5.61
C ASP A 83 7.18 10.50 -4.50
N SER A 84 7.70 9.32 -4.85
CA SER A 84 8.55 8.55 -3.93
C SER A 84 9.95 9.16 -3.78
N LYS A 85 10.32 10.17 -4.60
CA LYS A 85 11.62 10.86 -4.73
C LYS A 85 12.32 11.42 -3.48
N LYS A 86 11.84 11.18 -2.26
CA LYS A 86 12.47 11.74 -1.04
C LYS A 86 13.75 11.05 -0.59
N LYS A 87 14.20 9.96 -1.22
CA LYS A 87 15.46 9.30 -0.86
C LYS A 87 16.25 8.91 -2.11
N GLY A 88 17.51 9.31 -2.19
CA GLY A 88 18.40 8.89 -3.27
C GLY A 88 18.65 7.37 -3.23
N ALA A 89 19.08 6.81 -4.35
CA ALA A 89 19.46 5.40 -4.51
C ALA A 89 20.43 4.88 -3.42
N GLU A 90 21.23 5.76 -2.82
CA GLU A 90 22.25 5.37 -1.83
C GLU A 90 21.74 5.35 -0.38
N GLU A 91 20.51 5.80 -0.13
CA GLU A 91 19.91 5.72 1.20
C GLU A 91 19.17 4.39 1.41
N ASN A 92 19.31 3.79 2.60
CA ASN A 92 18.49 2.64 2.99
C ASN A 92 16.99 3.02 2.94
N GLY A 93 16.25 2.44 1.99
CA GLY A 93 14.88 2.84 1.65
C GLY A 93 14.77 3.90 0.55
N GLY A 94 15.79 4.04 -0.30
CA GLY A 94 15.84 4.89 -1.49
C GLY A 94 14.63 4.74 -2.42
N SER A 95 14.29 5.82 -3.10
CA SER A 95 13.33 5.86 -4.19
C SER A 95 13.96 5.23 -5.42
N TRP A 96 13.40 4.11 -5.87
CA TRP A 96 13.88 3.36 -7.04
C TRP A 96 12.97 3.51 -8.26
N ASP A 97 11.92 4.31 -8.17
CA ASP A 97 11.14 4.69 -9.36
C ASP A 97 11.86 5.85 -10.08
N VAL A 98 12.93 5.47 -10.79
CA VAL A 98 13.57 6.27 -11.83
C VAL A 98 12.73 6.35 -13.11
N ASP A 99 11.62 5.59 -13.18
CA ASP A 99 10.71 5.60 -14.31
C ASP A 99 9.44 6.39 -13.93
N GLU A 100 9.33 7.63 -14.42
CA GLU A 100 8.15 8.51 -14.27
C GLU A 100 6.84 7.82 -14.69
N LYS A 101 6.92 6.69 -15.40
CA LYS A 101 5.80 5.86 -15.85
C LYS A 101 4.97 5.23 -14.73
N ARG A 102 5.51 5.02 -13.51
CA ARG A 102 4.74 4.38 -12.42
C ARG A 102 3.82 5.33 -11.65
N GLY A 103 3.91 6.64 -11.91
CA GLY A 103 3.05 7.65 -11.32
C GLY A 103 3.30 7.89 -9.82
N TYR A 104 2.46 8.74 -9.23
CA TYR A 104 2.54 9.13 -7.82
C TYR A 104 2.00 8.05 -6.89
N PHE A 105 2.61 7.88 -5.71
CA PHE A 105 2.13 6.94 -4.69
C PHE A 105 1.04 7.60 -3.84
N PRO A 106 -0.03 6.86 -3.51
CA PRO A 106 -1.04 7.32 -2.57
C PRO A 106 -0.52 7.24 -1.13
N HIS A 107 -0.57 8.36 -0.40
CA HIS A 107 -0.26 8.45 1.03
C HIS A 107 -1.46 8.98 1.81
N ILE A 108 -1.66 8.49 3.04
CA ILE A 108 -2.65 9.02 3.97
C ILE A 108 -1.93 9.54 5.21
N TYR A 109 -2.10 10.84 5.52
CA TYR A 109 -1.43 11.54 6.62
C TYR A 109 -2.27 11.65 7.89
N ALA A 110 -3.59 11.69 7.74
CA ALA A 110 -4.54 11.66 8.85
C ALA A 110 -5.92 11.27 8.29
N ASN A 111 -6.58 10.31 8.93
CA ASN A 111 -7.93 9.90 8.57
C ASN A 111 -8.75 9.39 9.76
N ALA A 112 -8.16 9.28 10.94
CA ALA A 112 -8.87 8.89 12.14
C ALA A 112 -9.57 10.08 12.79
N GLY A 113 -10.75 9.83 13.38
CA GLY A 113 -11.42 10.80 14.26
C GLY A 113 -10.68 10.96 15.59
N PRO A 114 -11.06 11.96 16.42
CA PRO A 114 -10.47 12.13 17.74
C PRO A 114 -10.57 10.85 18.58
N GLY A 115 -9.42 10.36 19.06
CA GLY A 115 -9.35 9.13 19.88
C GLY A 115 -9.39 7.81 19.10
N GLU A 116 -9.44 7.85 17.76
CA GLU A 116 -9.30 6.67 16.91
C GLU A 116 -7.92 6.62 16.23
N GLY A 117 -7.49 5.41 15.86
CA GLY A 117 -6.25 5.20 15.12
C GLY A 117 -4.97 5.46 15.94
N GLN A 118 -3.84 5.14 15.32
CA GLN A 118 -2.52 5.39 15.87
C GLN A 118 -1.93 6.61 15.14
N GLN A 119 -1.43 7.61 15.86
CA GLN A 119 -0.90 8.85 15.27
C GLN A 119 -1.88 9.58 14.32
N GLY A 120 -3.20 9.44 14.55
CA GLY A 120 -4.23 10.02 13.67
C GLY A 120 -4.50 9.22 12.39
N LEU A 121 -3.91 8.03 12.27
CA LEU A 121 -4.03 7.11 11.13
C LEU A 121 -4.83 5.86 11.53
N LYS A 122 -5.82 5.51 10.71
CA LYS A 122 -6.70 4.35 10.90
C LYS A 122 -6.84 3.59 9.59
N MET A 123 -6.72 2.27 9.63
CA MET A 123 -7.04 1.41 8.49
C MET A 123 -7.54 0.07 9.00
N GLY A 124 -8.82 -0.24 8.77
CA GLY A 124 -9.41 -1.46 9.28
C GLY A 124 -10.69 -1.85 8.55
N ARG A 125 -11.62 -2.45 9.29
CA ARG A 125 -12.86 -3.03 8.75
C ARG A 125 -13.77 -2.04 8.01
N ASP A 126 -13.63 -0.73 8.24
CA ASP A 126 -14.48 0.28 7.62
C ASP A 126 -13.93 0.67 6.23
N GLU A 127 -12.60 0.77 6.09
CA GLU A 127 -11.94 1.17 4.84
C GLU A 127 -11.65 -0.03 3.92
N VAL A 128 -11.26 -1.16 4.49
CA VAL A 128 -10.82 -2.36 3.75
C VAL A 128 -12.03 -3.14 3.26
N GLU A 129 -12.07 -3.45 1.96
CA GLU A 129 -13.11 -4.30 1.37
C GLU A 129 -12.78 -5.78 1.55
N SER A 130 -11.53 -6.16 1.31
CA SER A 130 -11.10 -7.55 1.38
C SER A 130 -9.64 -7.68 1.75
N LEU A 131 -9.32 -8.79 2.40
CA LEU A 131 -7.97 -9.19 2.78
C LEU A 131 -7.63 -10.53 2.12
N CYS A 132 -6.53 -10.58 1.38
CA CYS A 132 -6.08 -11.80 0.70
C CYS A 132 -4.60 -12.08 0.98
N ILE A 133 -4.21 -13.34 0.87
CA ILE A 133 -2.80 -13.75 0.90
C ILE A 133 -2.28 -13.77 -0.53
N TRP A 134 -1.24 -13.01 -0.82
CA TRP A 134 -0.51 -13.11 -2.09
C TRP A 134 0.78 -13.91 -1.86
N LYS A 135 0.88 -15.08 -2.50
CA LYS A 135 2.08 -15.93 -2.49
C LYS A 135 2.95 -15.65 -3.71
N LYS A 136 4.27 -15.69 -3.56
CA LYS A 136 5.20 -15.66 -4.70
C LYS A 136 4.96 -16.86 -5.60
N GLY A 137 4.89 -16.63 -6.92
CA GLY A 137 4.93 -17.69 -7.92
C GLY A 137 6.38 -17.96 -8.31
N ASP A 138 6.81 -19.22 -8.34
CA ASP A 138 8.17 -19.62 -8.77
C ASP A 138 9.31 -18.85 -8.09
N GLY A 139 9.10 -18.44 -6.83
CA GLY A 139 10.08 -17.68 -6.05
C GLY A 139 10.16 -16.18 -6.37
N VAL A 140 9.35 -15.67 -7.30
CA VAL A 140 9.33 -14.25 -7.69
C VAL A 140 7.96 -13.62 -7.55
N TRP A 141 7.93 -12.33 -7.22
CA TRP A 141 6.71 -11.54 -7.33
C TRP A 141 6.42 -11.28 -8.81
N ASN A 142 5.25 -11.70 -9.27
CA ASN A 142 4.79 -11.54 -10.65
C ASN A 142 3.26 -11.40 -10.69
N ALA A 143 2.71 -10.82 -11.76
CA ALA A 143 1.28 -10.57 -11.86
C ALA A 143 0.42 -11.85 -12.00
N ARG A 144 1.02 -12.99 -12.36
CA ARG A 144 0.28 -14.25 -12.60
C ARG A 144 -0.26 -14.88 -11.31
N SER A 145 0.38 -14.62 -10.17
CA SER A 145 -0.09 -15.10 -8.87
C SER A 145 -0.97 -14.10 -8.12
N TRP A 146 -1.42 -13.03 -8.80
CA TRP A 146 -2.29 -12.00 -8.22
C TRP A 146 -3.56 -12.64 -7.62
N PRO A 147 -3.93 -12.34 -6.36
CA PRO A 147 -5.00 -13.06 -5.67
C PRO A 147 -6.40 -12.51 -5.97
N PHE A 148 -6.55 -11.48 -6.80
CA PHE A 148 -7.85 -10.90 -7.15
C PHE A 148 -8.16 -11.14 -8.64
N GLU A 149 -9.44 -11.33 -8.96
CA GLU A 149 -9.90 -11.57 -10.34
C GLU A 149 -9.82 -10.31 -11.23
N GLU A 150 -9.63 -9.13 -10.64
CA GLU A 150 -9.59 -7.85 -11.33
C GLU A 150 -8.44 -6.96 -10.84
N ASP A 151 -8.24 -5.82 -11.51
CA ASP A 151 -7.22 -4.80 -11.23
C ASP A 151 -5.80 -5.41 -11.16
N HIS A 152 -5.44 -6.14 -12.20
CA HIS A 152 -4.17 -6.88 -12.30
C HIS A 152 -2.97 -5.93 -12.29
N PRO A 153 -1.89 -6.27 -11.56
CA PRO A 153 -0.65 -5.52 -11.60
C PRO A 153 -0.05 -5.48 -13.01
N LYS A 154 0.55 -4.34 -13.36
CA LYS A 154 1.30 -4.18 -14.61
C LYS A 154 2.76 -4.59 -14.38
N GLU A 155 3.34 -5.31 -15.32
CA GLU A 155 4.76 -5.70 -15.30
C GLU A 155 5.69 -4.59 -15.80
#